data_AF-A0AAD6CDG6-F1
#
_entry.id   AF-A0AAD6CDG6-F1
#
_cell.length_a   1.000
_cell.length_b   1.000
_cell.length_c   1.000
_cell.angle_alpha   90.00
_cell.angle_beta   90.00
_cell.angle_gamma   90.00
#
_symmetry.space_group_name_H-M   'P 1'
#
loop_
_entity.id
_entity.type
_entity.pdbx_description
1 polymer ?
#
loop_
_entity_poly.entity_id
_entity_poly.type
_entity_poly.pdbx_seq_one_letter_code
_entity_poly.pdbx_strand_id
1 'polypeptide(L)'
;MEDQTEKLHVEHEEKIDSDYGKSNADITLGTRGVWEGTLAEAQAANAHEHSLTVRQALKSYPWAVMWAFTISMSIIMEGYDTILIGSLYAYPSYAREFGTVDESTGLYQIPAAWQSAMGSGPQAGAIIGALVNGFVIARFGYRPAFISGLTLMAAFVFVSFFGFSVRLQAVGQILCGIPWGIFATIGPAYASEFIGAGVLQSFINRRDDWAWRIPFALQWLWIPLLAVAAFFMPESPWYLVRQGKYAEAEKSVLRLMADHEKPQARSLVALMIHTNDLERDISAGTSYLDCFKSTDLRRTEIACVAFLGQITCGAQFAYSATYFFQQAGLSSNDSYKLNLGGTGIAFVGTIASWFLMKRFGRRTLYLTGMGGMCLWLFIIGGLAIDTINQSVKWVQSALCIIWLLTFSLTVGPVGWAIPAEMSSTRLRSKTIVLARNTYYLGQIVANVIQPYMMNPEAWDWKGKTGFFWFGFGFLTLVWAFFRLPETKGRSYEELDLMFEARLATRKFKKYHVDAYDSNRENRVQEV
;
A
#
# COMPACT_ATOMS: atom_id res chain seq x y z
N MET A 1 -47.75 -1.62 44.58
CA MET A 1 -47.95 -1.85 43.13
C MET A 1 -46.66 -1.67 42.36
N GLU A 2 -45.82 -0.67 42.66
CA GLU A 2 -44.47 -0.56 42.05
C GLU A 2 -43.57 -1.77 42.32
N ASP A 3 -43.52 -2.26 43.56
CA ASP A 3 -42.63 -3.38 43.97
C ASP A 3 -42.98 -4.76 43.36
N GLN A 4 -44.21 -4.94 42.85
CA GLN A 4 -44.58 -6.15 42.07
C GLN A 4 -44.27 -5.99 40.57
N THR A 5 -44.24 -4.75 40.07
CA THR A 5 -43.96 -4.47 38.65
C THR A 5 -42.46 -4.54 38.39
N GLU A 6 -41.64 -4.14 39.36
CA GLU A 6 -40.18 -4.23 39.32
C GLU A 6 -39.70 -5.69 39.43
N LYS A 7 -40.33 -6.51 40.29
CA LYS A 7 -40.07 -7.97 40.34
C LYS A 7 -40.47 -8.71 39.08
N LEU A 8 -41.59 -8.33 38.45
CA LEU A 8 -42.02 -8.89 37.16
C LEU A 8 -41.09 -8.45 36.01
N HIS A 9 -40.52 -7.24 36.05
CA HIS A 9 -39.55 -6.79 35.05
C HIS A 9 -38.19 -7.48 35.19
N VAL A 10 -37.70 -7.69 36.41
CA VAL A 10 -36.44 -8.42 36.67
C VAL A 10 -36.58 -9.91 36.35
N GLU A 11 -37.71 -10.56 36.68
CA GLU A 11 -37.97 -11.94 36.26
C GLU A 11 -38.18 -12.08 34.74
N HIS A 12 -38.68 -11.04 34.06
CA HIS A 12 -38.84 -11.06 32.61
C HIS A 12 -37.51 -10.78 31.88
N GLU A 13 -36.64 -9.93 32.42
CA GLU A 13 -35.27 -9.71 31.93
C GLU A 13 -34.37 -10.93 32.20
N GLU A 14 -34.45 -11.58 33.38
CA GLU A 14 -33.72 -12.84 33.63
C GLU A 14 -34.26 -14.00 32.77
N LYS A 15 -35.56 -14.01 32.40
CA LYS A 15 -36.09 -14.96 31.41
C LYS A 15 -35.65 -14.64 29.99
N ILE A 16 -35.58 -13.37 29.61
CA ILE A 16 -35.09 -12.97 28.27
C ILE A 16 -33.59 -13.24 28.16
N ASP A 17 -32.78 -12.98 29.20
CA ASP A 17 -31.34 -13.24 29.19
C ASP A 17 -31.03 -14.74 29.34
N SER A 18 -31.88 -15.52 30.03
CA SER A 18 -31.74 -16.98 30.08
C SER A 18 -32.29 -17.71 28.84
N ASP A 19 -33.31 -17.20 28.14
CA ASP A 19 -33.76 -17.72 26.84
C ASP A 19 -32.85 -17.26 25.68
N TYR A 20 -32.30 -16.04 25.70
CA TYR A 20 -31.29 -15.59 24.71
C TYR A 20 -29.89 -16.16 24.96
N GLY A 21 -29.52 -16.41 26.22
CA GLY A 21 -28.22 -16.98 26.59
C GLY A 21 -28.13 -18.50 26.40
N LYS A 22 -29.26 -19.23 26.43
CA LYS A 22 -29.28 -20.69 26.23
C LYS A 22 -29.69 -21.13 24.83
N SER A 23 -30.34 -20.29 24.03
CA SER A 23 -30.77 -20.65 22.66
C SER A 23 -29.69 -20.47 21.58
N ASN A 24 -28.60 -19.74 21.84
CA ASN A 24 -27.58 -19.44 20.84
C ASN A 24 -26.39 -20.42 20.82
N ALA A 25 -26.19 -21.21 21.88
CA ALA A 25 -25.06 -22.16 21.97
C ALA A 25 -25.17 -23.31 20.95
N ASP A 26 -26.40 -23.70 20.58
CA ASP A 26 -26.70 -24.78 19.64
C ASP A 26 -26.93 -24.30 18.20
N ILE A 27 -26.66 -23.02 17.89
CA ILE A 27 -26.69 -22.55 16.50
C ILE A 27 -25.54 -23.23 15.74
N THR A 28 -25.91 -24.17 14.88
CA THR A 28 -25.01 -24.86 13.98
C THR A 28 -24.59 -23.94 12.84
N LEU A 29 -23.30 -23.63 12.79
CA LEU A 29 -22.65 -22.90 11.70
C LEU A 29 -22.28 -23.91 10.60
N GLY A 30 -22.50 -23.54 9.33
CA GLY A 30 -21.97 -24.27 8.17
C GLY A 30 -22.62 -25.62 7.83
N THR A 31 -23.95 -25.72 7.77
CA THR A 31 -24.66 -26.95 7.37
C THR A 31 -24.52 -27.29 5.88
N ARG A 32 -23.39 -27.90 5.50
CA ARG A 32 -23.21 -28.63 4.22
C ARG A 32 -22.33 -29.87 4.41
N GLY A 33 -22.95 -31.04 4.52
CA GLY A 33 -22.24 -32.33 4.56
C GLY A 33 -21.74 -32.72 5.97
N VAL A 34 -20.51 -33.23 6.06
CA VAL A 34 -19.89 -33.87 7.26
C VAL A 34 -19.32 -32.85 8.28
N TRP A 35 -19.52 -31.55 8.07
CA TRP A 35 -18.92 -30.50 8.90
C TRP A 35 -20.01 -29.76 9.70
N GLU A 36 -19.87 -29.78 11.03
CA GLU A 36 -20.76 -29.08 11.98
C GLU A 36 -19.87 -28.30 12.96
N GLY A 37 -20.10 -27.00 13.11
CA GLY A 37 -19.44 -26.17 14.13
C GLY A 37 -20.49 -25.40 14.92
N THR A 38 -20.21 -25.09 16.18
CA THR A 38 -21.17 -24.33 17.02
C THR A 38 -20.72 -22.89 17.21
N LEU A 39 -21.67 -22.00 17.50
CA LEU A 39 -21.36 -20.62 17.88
C LEU A 39 -20.48 -20.57 19.15
N ALA A 40 -20.65 -21.52 20.08
CA ALA A 40 -19.83 -21.64 21.27
C ALA A 40 -18.35 -21.92 20.94
N GLU A 41 -18.08 -22.75 19.94
CA GLU A 41 -16.71 -23.01 19.46
C GLU A 41 -16.08 -21.76 18.82
N ALA A 42 -16.87 -20.99 18.07
CA ALA A 42 -16.42 -19.72 17.49
C ALA A 42 -16.06 -18.69 18.58
N GLN A 43 -16.90 -18.57 19.62
CA GLN A 43 -16.65 -17.69 20.76
C GLN A 43 -15.41 -18.11 21.56
N ALA A 44 -15.23 -19.41 21.80
CA ALA A 44 -14.05 -19.95 22.47
C ALA A 44 -12.75 -19.68 21.67
N ALA A 45 -12.79 -19.84 20.35
CA ALA A 45 -11.67 -19.52 19.47
C ALA A 45 -11.34 -18.02 19.48
N ASN A 46 -12.36 -17.16 19.48
CA ASN A 46 -12.17 -15.71 19.54
C ASN A 46 -11.53 -15.27 20.86
N ALA A 47 -11.99 -15.82 21.99
CA ALA A 47 -11.42 -15.56 23.31
C ALA A 47 -9.96 -16.04 23.41
N HIS A 48 -9.65 -17.20 22.82
CA HIS A 48 -8.28 -17.71 22.72
C HIS A 48 -7.41 -16.78 21.87
N GLU A 49 -7.85 -16.35 20.69
CA GLU A 49 -7.10 -15.45 19.80
C GLU A 49 -6.77 -14.11 20.47
N HIS A 50 -7.75 -13.53 21.19
CA HIS A 50 -7.54 -12.30 21.95
C HIS A 50 -6.58 -12.43 23.14
N SER A 51 -6.42 -13.65 23.68
CA SER A 51 -5.49 -13.92 24.78
C SER A 51 -4.03 -14.08 24.33
N LEU A 52 -3.79 -14.30 23.03
CA LEU A 52 -2.46 -14.54 22.49
C LEU A 52 -1.63 -13.26 22.41
N THR A 53 -0.46 -13.28 23.04
CA THR A 53 0.57 -12.26 22.78
C THR A 53 1.19 -12.46 21.40
N VAL A 54 1.75 -11.40 20.80
CA VAL A 54 2.41 -11.47 19.47
C VAL A 54 3.44 -12.60 19.40
N ARG A 55 4.21 -12.84 20.48
CA ARG A 55 5.21 -13.92 20.53
C ARG A 55 4.58 -15.31 20.57
N GLN A 56 3.42 -15.45 21.23
CA GLN A 56 2.67 -16.70 21.25
C GLN A 56 2.02 -16.96 19.89
N ALA A 57 1.38 -15.96 19.28
CA ALA A 57 0.80 -16.08 17.94
C ALA A 57 1.83 -16.52 16.87
N LEU A 58 3.05 -15.95 16.89
CA LEU A 58 4.13 -16.37 16.00
C LEU A 58 4.57 -17.83 16.20
N LYS A 59 4.45 -18.36 17.42
CA LYS A 59 4.76 -19.77 17.74
C LYS A 59 3.60 -20.72 17.43
N SER A 60 2.36 -20.26 17.56
CA SER A 60 1.16 -21.03 17.25
C SER A 60 0.96 -21.19 15.74
N TYR A 61 1.41 -20.22 14.92
CA TYR A 61 1.22 -20.21 13.45
C TYR A 61 2.52 -19.98 12.65
N PRO A 62 3.58 -20.79 12.83
CA PRO A 62 4.88 -20.54 12.20
C PRO A 62 4.83 -20.64 10.67
N TRP A 63 4.01 -21.56 10.14
CA TRP A 63 3.85 -21.74 8.70
C TRP A 63 3.05 -20.60 8.07
N ALA A 64 2.03 -20.07 8.75
CA ALA A 64 1.31 -18.89 8.28
C ALA A 64 2.23 -17.67 8.16
N VAL A 65 3.11 -17.47 9.14
CA VAL A 65 4.12 -16.39 9.12
C VAL A 65 5.09 -16.56 7.95
N MET A 66 5.60 -17.77 7.75
CA MET A 66 6.49 -18.06 6.62
C MET A 66 5.81 -17.76 5.28
N TRP A 67 4.61 -18.28 5.05
CA TRP A 67 3.89 -18.06 3.79
C TRP A 67 3.52 -16.59 3.59
N ALA A 68 3.08 -15.89 4.64
CA ALA A 68 2.80 -14.46 4.57
C ALA A 68 4.05 -13.65 4.19
N PHE A 69 5.21 -14.00 4.75
CA PHE A 69 6.49 -13.40 4.39
C PHE A 69 6.86 -13.69 2.93
N THR A 70 6.72 -14.94 2.48
CA THR A 70 7.02 -15.32 1.10
C THR A 70 6.12 -14.65 0.07
N ILE A 71 4.81 -14.53 0.31
CA ILE A 71 3.92 -13.83 -0.62
C ILE A 71 4.25 -12.32 -0.61
N SER A 72 4.59 -11.75 0.55
CA SER A 72 5.01 -10.34 0.65
C SER A 72 6.31 -10.05 -0.12
N MET A 73 7.18 -11.04 -0.32
CA MET A 73 8.35 -10.90 -1.20
C MET A 73 7.98 -10.67 -2.67
N SER A 74 6.74 -10.96 -3.11
CA SER A 74 6.33 -10.67 -4.50
C SER A 74 6.40 -9.19 -4.85
N ILE A 75 6.17 -8.32 -3.86
CA ILE A 75 6.27 -6.87 -4.02
C ILE A 75 7.71 -6.40 -4.15
N ILE A 76 8.70 -7.24 -3.83
CA ILE A 76 10.10 -6.91 -4.14
C ILE A 76 10.25 -6.66 -5.64
N MET A 77 9.58 -7.44 -6.49
CA MET A 77 9.61 -7.21 -7.94
C MET A 77 8.99 -5.87 -8.32
N GLU A 78 7.99 -5.40 -7.56
CA GLU A 78 7.39 -4.07 -7.76
C GLU A 78 8.34 -2.93 -7.45
N GLY A 79 8.84 -2.85 -6.22
CA GLY A 79 9.80 -1.77 -5.89
C GLY A 79 11.11 -1.84 -6.69
N TYR A 80 11.50 -3.02 -7.19
CA TYR A 80 12.68 -3.14 -8.06
C TYR A 80 12.46 -2.49 -9.44
N ASP A 81 11.33 -2.76 -10.09
CA ASP A 81 11.10 -2.29 -11.46
C ASP A 81 10.66 -0.80 -11.50
N THR A 82 9.97 -0.30 -10.46
CA THR A 82 9.67 1.15 -10.32
C THR A 82 10.94 2.01 -10.30
N ILE A 83 11.96 1.61 -9.53
CA ILE A 83 13.22 2.35 -9.43
C ILE A 83 14.12 2.11 -10.64
N LEU A 84 14.04 0.92 -11.23
CA LEU A 84 14.83 0.52 -12.39
C LEU A 84 14.54 1.46 -13.56
N ILE A 85 13.28 1.64 -13.92
CA ILE A 85 12.89 2.42 -15.11
C ILE A 85 13.29 3.88 -15.00
N GLY A 86 12.99 4.53 -13.87
CA GLY A 86 13.38 5.93 -13.65
C GLY A 86 14.89 6.14 -13.69
N SER A 87 15.66 5.16 -13.22
CA SER A 87 17.12 5.20 -13.30
C SER A 87 17.63 4.93 -14.71
N LEU A 88 17.06 3.97 -15.44
CA LEU A 88 17.47 3.60 -16.80
C LEU A 88 17.43 4.77 -17.79
N TYR A 89 16.53 5.74 -17.61
CA TYR A 89 16.52 6.98 -18.41
C TYR A 89 17.85 7.73 -18.38
N ALA A 90 18.52 7.70 -17.23
CA ALA A 90 19.81 8.33 -16.98
C ALA A 90 20.99 7.37 -17.22
N TYR A 91 20.74 6.14 -17.70
CA TYR A 91 21.79 5.12 -17.87
C TYR A 91 22.44 5.25 -19.26
N PRO A 92 23.76 5.52 -19.37
CA PRO A 92 24.38 5.93 -20.64
C PRO A 92 24.27 4.91 -21.78
N SER A 93 24.31 3.61 -21.48
CA SER A 93 24.18 2.55 -22.50
C SER A 93 22.73 2.39 -22.96
N TYR A 94 21.77 2.59 -22.06
CA TYR A 94 20.34 2.51 -22.37
C TYR A 94 19.90 3.72 -23.20
N ALA A 95 20.32 4.92 -22.80
CA ALA A 95 20.04 6.15 -23.54
C ALA A 95 20.64 6.13 -24.95
N ARG A 96 21.82 5.52 -25.16
CA ARG A 96 22.42 5.38 -26.50
C ARG A 96 21.63 4.47 -27.44
N GLU A 97 21.10 3.38 -26.93
CA GLU A 97 20.37 2.38 -27.74
C GLU A 97 18.95 2.85 -28.07
N PHE A 98 18.30 3.53 -27.12
CA PHE A 98 16.87 3.82 -27.14
C PHE A 98 16.53 5.31 -27.29
N GLY A 99 17.52 6.18 -27.14
CA GLY A 99 17.37 7.63 -27.20
C GLY A 99 17.79 8.25 -28.52
N THR A 100 17.46 9.53 -28.67
CA THR A 100 17.92 10.40 -29.75
C THR A 100 19.06 11.29 -29.24
N VAL A 101 19.87 11.81 -30.15
CA VAL A 101 20.91 12.79 -29.79
C VAL A 101 20.24 14.12 -29.52
N ASP A 102 20.41 14.63 -28.32
CA ASP A 102 19.97 15.97 -27.94
C ASP A 102 20.95 16.99 -28.52
N GLU A 103 20.48 17.84 -29.43
CA GLU A 103 21.28 18.87 -30.10
C GLU A 103 21.83 19.93 -29.12
N SER A 104 21.22 20.09 -27.94
CA SER A 104 21.61 21.10 -26.96
C SER A 104 22.71 20.64 -25.99
N THR A 105 22.77 19.35 -25.67
CA THR A 105 23.75 18.78 -24.73
C THR A 105 24.76 17.85 -25.40
N GLY A 106 24.50 17.40 -26.63
CA GLY A 106 25.32 16.42 -27.35
C GLY A 106 25.26 15.01 -26.73
N LEU A 107 24.35 14.78 -25.78
CA LEU A 107 24.17 13.50 -25.09
C LEU A 107 22.96 12.77 -25.67
N TYR A 108 22.98 11.44 -25.60
CA TYR A 108 21.82 10.64 -25.96
C TYR A 108 20.77 10.72 -24.85
N GLN A 109 19.53 11.05 -25.19
CA GLN A 109 18.41 11.09 -24.26
C GLN A 109 17.16 10.45 -24.85
N ILE A 110 16.36 9.82 -24.00
CA ILE A 110 15.10 9.21 -24.42
C ILE A 110 14.05 10.31 -24.55
N PRO A 111 13.30 10.39 -25.67
CA PRO A 111 12.25 11.39 -25.81
C PRO A 111 11.24 11.36 -24.66
N ALA A 112 10.80 12.53 -24.19
CA ALA A 112 9.91 12.65 -23.03
C ALA A 112 8.62 11.82 -23.17
N ALA A 113 8.04 11.76 -24.38
CA ALA A 113 6.85 10.93 -24.66
C ALA A 113 7.06 9.44 -24.33
N TRP A 114 8.26 8.90 -24.61
CA TRP A 114 8.59 7.51 -24.31
C TRP A 114 8.93 7.29 -22.84
N GLN A 115 9.59 8.25 -22.19
CA GLN A 115 9.77 8.23 -20.73
C GLN A 115 8.43 8.24 -20.00
N SER A 116 7.47 9.06 -20.46
CA SER A 116 6.12 9.07 -19.91
C SER A 116 5.38 7.76 -20.17
N ALA A 117 5.48 7.18 -21.37
CA ALA A 117 4.84 5.91 -21.69
C ALA A 117 5.39 4.75 -20.85
N MET A 118 6.71 4.64 -20.71
CA MET A 118 7.35 3.62 -19.86
C MET A 118 7.08 3.87 -18.37
N GLY A 119 7.00 5.12 -17.93
CA GLY A 119 6.76 5.47 -16.53
C GLY A 119 5.29 5.36 -16.10
N SER A 120 4.32 5.61 -16.98
CA SER A 120 2.88 5.55 -16.66
C SER A 120 2.22 4.24 -17.09
N GLY A 121 2.86 3.51 -18.01
CA GLY A 121 2.39 2.24 -18.55
C GLY A 121 2.13 1.17 -17.48
N PRO A 122 3.08 0.89 -16.56
CA PRO A 122 2.88 -0.09 -15.50
C PRO A 122 1.67 0.21 -14.61
N GLN A 123 1.36 1.49 -14.39
CA GLN A 123 0.26 1.94 -13.53
C GLN A 123 -1.09 1.74 -14.20
N ALA A 124 -1.17 2.02 -15.50
CA ALA A 124 -2.34 1.66 -16.30
C ALA A 124 -2.56 0.14 -16.30
N GLY A 125 -1.48 -0.64 -16.48
CA GLY A 125 -1.50 -2.09 -16.33
C GLY A 125 -1.97 -2.54 -14.94
N ALA A 126 -1.50 -1.90 -13.88
CA ALA A 126 -1.85 -2.24 -12.50
C ALA A 126 -3.32 -1.97 -12.16
N ILE A 127 -3.93 -0.93 -12.72
CA ILE A 127 -5.37 -0.70 -12.60
C ILE A 127 -6.15 -1.87 -13.22
N ILE A 128 -5.77 -2.29 -14.44
CA ILE A 128 -6.39 -3.43 -15.12
C ILE A 128 -6.16 -4.71 -14.30
N GLY A 129 -4.94 -4.94 -13.86
CA GLY A 129 -4.54 -6.08 -13.03
C GLY A 129 -5.34 -6.17 -11.74
N ALA A 130 -5.52 -5.06 -11.02
CA ALA A 130 -6.29 -5.01 -9.78
C ALA A 130 -7.78 -5.33 -10.00
N LEU A 131 -8.37 -4.85 -11.10
CA LEU A 131 -9.76 -5.16 -11.46
C LEU A 131 -9.93 -6.64 -11.82
N VAL A 132 -9.02 -7.19 -12.63
CA VAL A 132 -9.02 -8.60 -13.02
C VAL A 132 -8.77 -9.49 -11.80
N ASN A 133 -7.89 -9.08 -10.88
CA ASN A 133 -7.56 -9.83 -9.66
C ASN A 133 -8.80 -10.15 -8.83
N GLY A 134 -9.70 -9.19 -8.66
CA GLY A 134 -10.95 -9.40 -7.91
C GLY A 134 -11.82 -10.52 -8.49
N PHE A 135 -11.90 -10.59 -9.82
CA PHE A 135 -12.64 -11.66 -10.52
C PHE A 135 -11.90 -13.01 -10.44
N VAL A 136 -10.58 -13.00 -10.66
CA VAL A 136 -9.77 -14.24 -10.68
C VAL A 136 -9.72 -14.88 -9.29
N ILE A 137 -9.48 -14.11 -8.23
CA ILE A 137 -9.47 -14.63 -6.86
C ILE A 137 -10.85 -15.17 -6.48
N ALA A 138 -11.92 -14.44 -6.79
CA ALA A 138 -13.27 -14.89 -6.47
C ALA A 138 -13.64 -16.21 -7.14
N ARG A 139 -13.13 -16.45 -8.36
CA ARG A 139 -13.48 -17.64 -9.16
C ARG A 139 -12.54 -18.82 -8.99
N PHE A 140 -11.24 -18.58 -8.80
CA PHE A 140 -10.18 -19.58 -8.85
C PHE A 140 -9.38 -19.71 -7.55
N GLY A 141 -9.44 -18.73 -6.64
CA GLY A 141 -8.69 -18.73 -5.38
C GLY A 141 -7.40 -17.93 -5.45
N TYR A 142 -6.75 -17.75 -4.29
CA TYR A 142 -5.56 -16.91 -4.15
C TYR A 142 -4.32 -17.58 -4.74
N ARG A 143 -4.17 -18.90 -4.57
CA ARG A 143 -2.98 -19.61 -5.05
C ARG A 143 -2.89 -19.66 -6.58
N PRO A 144 -3.94 -20.05 -7.34
CA PRO A 144 -3.89 -20.01 -8.81
C PRO A 144 -3.73 -18.60 -9.36
N ALA A 145 -4.38 -17.60 -8.73
CA ALA A 145 -4.20 -16.19 -9.10
C ALA A 145 -2.72 -15.78 -8.99
N PHE A 146 -2.07 -16.10 -7.87
CA PHE A 146 -0.67 -15.79 -7.64
C PHE A 146 0.27 -16.48 -8.63
N ILE A 147 0.10 -17.78 -8.89
CA ILE A 147 0.90 -18.54 -9.87
C ILE A 147 0.72 -17.98 -11.29
N SER A 148 -0.52 -17.64 -11.66
CA SER A 148 -0.81 -17.04 -12.96
C SER A 148 -0.13 -15.67 -13.12
N GLY A 149 -0.16 -14.84 -12.07
CA GLY A 149 0.56 -13.57 -12.03
C GLY A 149 2.06 -13.75 -12.19
N LEU A 150 2.66 -14.72 -11.51
CA LEU A 150 4.10 -15.01 -11.61
C LEU A 150 4.49 -15.48 -13.02
N THR A 151 3.65 -16.32 -13.63
CA THR A 151 3.86 -16.84 -14.99
C THR A 151 3.78 -15.71 -16.02
N LEU A 152 2.77 -14.84 -15.89
CA LEU A 152 2.62 -13.65 -16.73
C LEU A 152 3.79 -12.69 -16.54
N MET A 153 4.24 -12.48 -15.30
CA MET A 153 5.40 -11.64 -15.01
C MET A 153 6.65 -12.17 -15.73
N ALA A 154 6.91 -13.48 -15.70
CA ALA A 154 8.05 -14.06 -16.41
C ALA A 154 7.98 -13.80 -17.93
N ALA A 155 6.78 -13.96 -18.50
CA ALA A 155 6.54 -13.73 -19.92
C ALA A 155 6.68 -12.25 -20.32
N PHE A 156 6.27 -11.32 -19.46
CA PHE A 156 6.33 -9.89 -19.76
C PHE A 156 7.71 -9.29 -19.56
N VAL A 157 8.46 -9.73 -18.54
CA VAL A 157 9.88 -9.38 -18.38
C VAL A 157 10.70 -9.84 -19.59
N PHE A 158 10.32 -10.95 -20.23
CA PHE A 158 10.94 -11.40 -21.48
C PHE A 158 10.82 -10.38 -22.62
N VAL A 159 9.68 -9.69 -22.72
CA VAL A 159 9.47 -8.64 -23.72
C VAL A 159 10.43 -7.47 -23.47
N SER A 160 10.60 -7.04 -22.22
CA SER A 160 11.53 -5.96 -21.85
C SER A 160 13.01 -6.39 -22.01
N PHE A 161 13.35 -7.64 -21.72
CA PHE A 161 14.72 -8.12 -21.84
C PHE A 161 15.19 -8.26 -23.30
N PHE A 162 14.34 -8.80 -24.19
CA PHE A 162 14.64 -8.98 -25.61
C PHE A 162 14.19 -7.81 -26.49
N GLY A 163 13.69 -6.72 -25.89
CA GLY A 163 13.14 -5.59 -26.60
C GLY A 163 14.20 -4.65 -27.17
N PHE A 164 14.51 -4.75 -28.47
CA PHE A 164 15.44 -3.85 -29.18
C PHE A 164 14.79 -2.56 -29.71
N SER A 165 13.59 -2.24 -29.25
CA SER A 165 12.91 -1.00 -29.63
C SER A 165 12.27 -0.36 -28.40
N VAL A 166 12.34 0.97 -28.33
CA VAL A 166 11.61 1.78 -27.36
C VAL A 166 10.13 1.44 -27.28
N ARG A 167 9.50 1.11 -28.41
CA ARG A 167 8.08 0.73 -28.46
C ARG A 167 7.84 -0.57 -27.70
N LEU A 168 8.74 -1.53 -27.89
CA LEU A 168 8.66 -2.83 -27.25
C LEU A 168 8.98 -2.75 -25.75
N GLN A 169 9.89 -1.84 -25.36
CA GLN A 169 10.13 -1.50 -23.94
C GLN A 169 8.87 -0.92 -23.29
N ALA A 170 8.21 0.04 -23.94
CA ALA A 170 6.96 0.62 -23.43
C ALA A 170 5.85 -0.43 -23.30
N VAL A 171 5.69 -1.31 -24.29
CA VAL A 171 4.73 -2.42 -24.24
C VAL A 171 5.08 -3.39 -23.11
N GLY A 172 6.35 -3.78 -22.95
CA GLY A 172 6.80 -4.65 -21.87
C GLY A 172 6.44 -4.09 -20.49
N GLN A 173 6.68 -2.79 -20.29
CA GLN A 173 6.34 -2.08 -19.05
C GLN A 173 4.83 -2.04 -18.76
N ILE A 174 4.00 -1.76 -19.76
CA ILE A 174 2.53 -1.82 -19.63
C ILE A 174 2.07 -3.22 -19.21
N LEU A 175 2.64 -4.26 -19.85
CA LEU A 175 2.28 -5.64 -19.59
C LEU A 175 2.72 -6.08 -18.18
N CYS A 176 3.94 -5.73 -17.75
CA CYS A 176 4.44 -6.00 -16.39
C CYS A 176 3.55 -5.37 -15.30
N GLY A 177 2.88 -4.25 -15.61
CA GLY A 177 1.90 -3.62 -14.74
C GLY A 177 0.71 -4.52 -14.36
N ILE A 178 0.28 -5.42 -15.24
CA ILE A 178 -0.91 -6.26 -14.97
C ILE A 178 -0.64 -7.23 -13.79
N PRO A 179 0.45 -8.02 -13.78
CA PRO A 179 0.83 -8.79 -12.60
C PRO A 179 1.06 -7.95 -11.34
N TRP A 180 1.59 -6.73 -11.46
CA TRP A 180 1.68 -5.82 -10.31
C TRP A 180 0.33 -5.53 -9.69
N GLY A 181 -0.71 -5.25 -10.47
CA GLY A 181 -2.05 -5.03 -9.91
C GLY A 181 -2.56 -6.21 -9.05
N ILE A 182 -2.12 -7.43 -9.39
CA ILE A 182 -2.40 -8.65 -8.62
C ILE A 182 -1.55 -8.69 -7.33
N PHE A 183 -0.25 -8.42 -7.43
CA PHE A 183 0.70 -8.48 -6.29
C PHE A 183 0.60 -7.31 -5.31
N ALA A 184 0.28 -6.11 -5.80
CA ALA A 184 0.16 -4.85 -5.06
C ALA A 184 -0.88 -4.87 -3.93
N THR A 185 -1.72 -5.91 -3.88
CA THR A 185 -2.65 -6.19 -2.78
C THR A 185 -2.01 -6.96 -1.62
N ILE A 186 -0.75 -7.40 -1.74
CA ILE A 186 -0.11 -8.33 -0.81
C ILE A 186 1.28 -7.84 -0.36
N GLY A 187 1.30 -6.87 0.55
CA GLY A 187 2.50 -6.44 1.31
C GLY A 187 3.03 -5.01 1.04
N PRO A 188 4.08 -4.54 1.74
CA PRO A 188 4.75 -3.26 1.46
C PRO A 188 6.14 -3.39 0.78
N ALA A 189 6.56 -2.37 0.02
CA ALA A 189 7.56 -2.48 -1.08
C ALA A 189 9.00 -1.98 -0.88
N TYR A 190 9.38 -1.49 0.31
CA TYR A 190 10.56 -0.62 0.39
C TYR A 190 11.94 -1.32 0.39
N ALA A 191 12.01 -2.64 0.62
CA ALA A 191 13.30 -3.35 0.66
C ALA A 191 13.91 -3.60 -0.74
N SER A 192 13.10 -3.59 -1.79
CA SER A 192 13.55 -3.92 -3.15
C SER A 192 14.13 -2.77 -3.93
N GLU A 193 13.70 -1.55 -3.64
CA GLU A 193 14.25 -0.33 -4.23
C GLU A 193 15.77 -0.27 -4.01
N PHE A 194 16.25 -0.68 -2.83
CA PHE A 194 17.67 -0.71 -2.49
C PHE A 194 18.46 -1.71 -3.34
N ILE A 195 17.88 -2.89 -3.59
CA ILE A 195 18.50 -3.94 -4.42
C ILE A 195 18.61 -3.44 -5.88
N GLY A 196 17.56 -2.80 -6.39
CA GLY A 196 17.55 -2.19 -7.73
C GLY A 196 18.64 -1.14 -7.92
N ALA A 197 18.70 -0.16 -7.02
CA ALA A 197 19.73 0.87 -7.04
C ALA A 197 21.16 0.29 -6.92
N GLY A 198 21.35 -0.72 -6.06
CA GLY A 198 22.67 -1.35 -5.84
C GLY A 198 23.18 -2.12 -7.05
N VAL A 199 22.29 -2.83 -7.75
CA VAL A 199 22.63 -3.52 -9.00
C VAL A 199 23.04 -2.51 -10.06
N LEU A 200 22.23 -1.46 -10.29
CA LEU A 200 22.52 -0.46 -11.32
C LEU A 200 23.85 0.26 -11.08
N GLN A 201 24.14 0.63 -9.83
CA GLN A 201 25.42 1.21 -9.45
C GLN A 201 26.60 0.25 -9.71
N SER A 202 26.41 -1.06 -9.48
CA SER A 202 27.47 -2.05 -9.67
C SER A 202 27.85 -2.24 -11.14
N PHE A 203 26.88 -2.10 -12.05
CA PHE A 203 27.11 -2.30 -13.48
C PHE A 203 27.37 -1.01 -14.27
N ILE A 204 27.30 0.18 -13.66
CA ILE A 204 27.39 1.47 -14.37
C ILE A 204 28.66 1.69 -15.21
N ASN A 205 29.79 1.08 -14.83
CA ASN A 205 31.04 1.19 -15.57
C ASN A 205 31.10 0.27 -16.81
N ARG A 206 30.12 -0.62 -16.98
CA ARG A 206 30.03 -1.54 -18.10
C ARG A 206 29.40 -0.85 -19.31
N ARG A 207 30.03 -0.98 -20.48
CA ARG A 207 29.63 -0.27 -21.70
C ARG A 207 28.80 -1.09 -22.69
N ASP A 208 28.72 -2.41 -22.49
CA ASP A 208 27.98 -3.34 -23.35
C ASP A 208 26.48 -3.35 -23.01
N ASP A 209 25.64 -3.87 -23.90
CA ASP A 209 24.19 -4.01 -23.69
C ASP A 209 23.81 -4.76 -22.41
N TRP A 210 24.68 -5.66 -21.95
CA TRP A 210 24.50 -6.40 -20.70
C TRP A 210 24.40 -5.49 -19.47
N ALA A 211 24.90 -4.25 -19.56
CA ALA A 211 24.83 -3.26 -18.49
C ALA A 211 23.37 -2.92 -18.11
N TRP A 212 22.46 -2.82 -19.08
CA TRP A 212 21.03 -2.58 -18.83
C TRP A 212 20.18 -3.86 -18.85
N ARG A 213 20.64 -4.94 -19.49
CA ARG A 213 19.93 -6.24 -19.53
C ARG A 213 20.03 -7.05 -18.24
N ILE A 214 21.17 -7.04 -17.55
CA ILE A 214 21.35 -7.77 -16.28
C ILE A 214 20.32 -7.34 -15.22
N PRO A 215 20.08 -6.02 -15.01
CA PRO A 215 19.00 -5.57 -14.13
C PRO A 215 17.62 -6.18 -14.45
N PHE A 216 17.23 -6.24 -15.73
CA PHE A 216 15.98 -6.91 -16.11
C PHE A 216 16.04 -8.43 -15.86
N ALA A 217 17.15 -9.10 -16.17
CA ALA A 217 17.30 -10.53 -15.93
C ALA A 217 17.23 -10.92 -14.46
N LEU A 218 17.69 -10.05 -13.54
CA LEU A 218 17.59 -10.30 -12.11
C LEU A 218 16.15 -10.33 -11.60
N GLN A 219 15.20 -9.73 -12.32
CA GLN A 219 13.78 -9.87 -11.98
C GLN A 219 13.33 -11.33 -12.11
N TRP A 220 13.87 -12.09 -13.08
CA TRP A 220 13.59 -13.51 -13.23
C TRP A 220 14.13 -14.37 -12.10
N LEU A 221 15.07 -13.91 -11.27
CA LEU A 221 15.55 -14.69 -10.12
C LEU A 221 14.43 -14.96 -9.11
N TRP A 222 13.56 -13.97 -8.90
CA TRP A 222 12.49 -14.04 -7.90
C TRP A 222 11.35 -14.96 -8.33
N ILE A 223 11.13 -15.10 -9.64
CA ILE A 223 9.96 -15.83 -10.15
C ILE A 223 10.02 -17.33 -9.86
N PRO A 224 11.09 -18.09 -10.17
CA PRO A 224 11.21 -19.50 -9.81
C PRO A 224 11.17 -19.70 -8.30
N LEU A 225 11.82 -18.82 -7.52
CA LEU A 225 11.84 -18.90 -6.06
C LEU A 225 10.41 -18.82 -5.50
N LEU A 226 9.64 -17.83 -5.95
CA LEU A 226 8.25 -17.64 -5.52
C LEU A 226 7.30 -18.67 -6.13
N ALA A 227 7.55 -19.16 -7.34
CA ALA A 227 6.74 -20.18 -7.99
C ALA A 227 6.86 -21.54 -7.28
N VAL A 228 8.07 -21.93 -6.88
CA VAL A 228 8.30 -23.12 -6.05
C VAL A 228 7.59 -22.98 -4.71
N ALA A 229 7.71 -21.83 -4.05
CA ALA A 229 6.99 -21.58 -2.81
C ALA A 229 5.46 -21.64 -2.99
N ALA A 230 4.92 -21.00 -4.03
CA ALA A 230 3.50 -21.02 -4.36
C ALA A 230 2.97 -22.42 -4.71
N PHE A 231 3.83 -23.30 -5.23
CA PHE A 231 3.46 -24.69 -5.49
C PHE A 231 3.25 -25.48 -4.19
N PHE A 232 3.99 -25.20 -3.13
CA PHE A 232 3.81 -25.88 -1.84
C PHE A 232 2.81 -25.18 -0.91
N MET A 233 2.49 -23.93 -1.20
CA MET A 233 1.56 -23.13 -0.42
C MET A 233 0.15 -23.74 -0.39
N PRO A 234 -0.50 -23.84 0.78
CA PRO A 234 -1.91 -24.21 0.86
C PRO A 234 -2.80 -23.05 0.37
N GLU A 235 -4.00 -23.37 -0.11
CA GLU A 235 -4.99 -22.33 -0.47
C GLU A 235 -5.50 -21.60 0.78
N SER A 236 -5.88 -20.34 0.65
CA SER A 236 -6.36 -19.51 1.77
C SER A 236 -7.57 -20.15 2.46
N PRO A 237 -7.52 -20.40 3.79
CA PRO A 237 -8.68 -20.92 4.52
C PRO A 237 -9.90 -20.01 4.41
N TRP A 238 -9.70 -18.69 4.38
CA TRP A 238 -10.78 -17.69 4.22
C TRP A 238 -11.48 -17.81 2.87
N TYR A 239 -10.73 -18.10 1.80
CA TYR A 239 -11.33 -18.37 0.49
C TYR A 239 -12.18 -19.65 0.52
N LEU A 240 -11.66 -20.72 1.12
CA LEU A 240 -12.37 -22.00 1.20
C LEU A 240 -13.65 -21.88 2.03
N VAL A 241 -13.63 -21.14 3.14
CA VAL A 241 -14.83 -20.79 3.92
C VAL A 241 -15.84 -20.01 3.09
N ARG A 242 -15.41 -18.98 2.35
CA ARG A 242 -16.29 -18.19 1.46
C ARG A 242 -16.93 -19.00 0.35
N GLN A 243 -16.24 -20.02 -0.15
CA GLN A 243 -16.76 -20.97 -1.15
C GLN A 243 -17.64 -22.07 -0.52
N GLY A 244 -17.81 -22.09 0.80
CA GLY A 244 -18.56 -23.11 1.53
C GLY A 244 -17.86 -24.47 1.60
N LYS A 245 -16.54 -24.52 1.39
CA LYS A 245 -15.71 -25.73 1.42
C LYS A 245 -15.02 -25.92 2.78
N TYR A 246 -15.81 -26.15 3.83
CA TYR A 246 -15.33 -26.13 5.22
C TYR A 246 -14.30 -27.23 5.55
N ALA A 247 -14.47 -28.44 5.03
CA ALA A 247 -13.51 -29.53 5.25
C ALA A 247 -12.13 -29.28 4.58
N GLU A 248 -12.10 -28.64 3.41
CA GLU A 248 -10.85 -28.21 2.79
C GLU A 248 -10.21 -27.05 3.57
N ALA A 249 -11.02 -26.13 4.12
CA ALA A 249 -10.57 -25.03 4.95
C ALA A 249 -9.87 -25.55 6.23
N GLU A 250 -10.46 -26.53 6.91
CA GLU A 250 -9.86 -27.19 8.08
C GLU A 250 -8.51 -27.84 7.76
N LYS A 251 -8.43 -28.56 6.63
CA LYS A 251 -7.16 -29.11 6.13
C LYS A 251 -6.10 -28.03 5.88
N SER A 252 -6.50 -26.87 5.40
CA SER A 252 -5.60 -25.73 5.20
C SER A 252 -5.13 -25.14 6.53
N VAL A 253 -6.04 -24.91 7.48
CA VAL A 253 -5.73 -24.44 8.85
C VAL A 253 -4.76 -25.39 9.55
N LEU A 254 -4.99 -26.70 9.47
CA LEU A 254 -4.11 -27.72 10.06
C LEU A 254 -2.68 -27.69 9.51
N ARG A 255 -2.48 -27.26 8.25
CA ARG A 255 -1.15 -27.08 7.66
C ARG A 255 -0.46 -25.80 8.12
N LEU A 256 -1.23 -24.80 8.57
CA LEU A 256 -0.73 -23.51 9.01
C LEU A 256 -0.40 -23.47 10.51
N MET A 257 -1.10 -24.28 11.31
CA MET A 257 -0.95 -24.40 12.76
C MET A 257 0.26 -25.25 13.17
N ALA A 258 0.87 -24.90 14.30
CA ALA A 258 1.81 -25.77 15.01
C ALA A 258 1.08 -26.99 15.61
N ASP A 259 1.80 -28.10 15.81
CA ASP A 259 1.20 -29.39 16.21
C ASP A 259 0.35 -29.32 17.49
N HIS A 260 0.74 -28.48 18.45
CA HIS A 260 0.04 -28.32 19.73
C HIS A 260 -1.29 -27.55 19.63
N GLU A 261 -1.50 -26.77 18.56
CA GLU A 261 -2.71 -25.96 18.36
C GLU A 261 -3.70 -26.62 17.39
N LYS A 262 -3.28 -27.67 16.68
CA LYS A 262 -4.11 -28.43 15.73
C LYS A 262 -5.47 -28.89 16.28
N PRO A 263 -5.63 -29.27 17.56
CA PRO A 263 -6.95 -29.61 18.11
C PRO A 263 -7.98 -28.48 18.02
N GLN A 264 -7.53 -27.21 17.97
CA GLN A 264 -8.39 -26.04 17.89
C GLN A 264 -8.73 -25.64 16.44
N ALA A 265 -8.19 -26.34 15.43
CA ALA A 265 -8.37 -25.99 14.02
C ALA A 265 -9.85 -25.90 13.62
N ARG A 266 -10.68 -26.81 14.13
CA ARG A 266 -12.13 -26.82 13.84
C ARG A 266 -12.84 -25.59 14.42
N SER A 267 -12.53 -25.24 15.68
CA SER A 267 -13.07 -24.04 16.34
C SER A 267 -12.63 -22.76 15.62
N LEU A 268 -11.40 -22.72 15.09
CA LEU A 268 -10.94 -21.59 14.28
C LEU A 268 -11.72 -21.49 12.96
N VAL A 269 -12.00 -22.59 12.28
CA VAL A 269 -12.85 -22.58 11.07
C VAL A 269 -14.28 -22.14 11.39
N ALA A 270 -14.84 -22.55 12.53
CA ALA A 270 -16.15 -22.08 12.99
C ALA A 270 -16.16 -20.56 13.22
N LEU A 271 -15.11 -20.01 13.85
CA LEU A 271 -14.92 -18.56 13.97
C LEU A 271 -14.85 -17.87 12.60
N MET A 272 -14.11 -18.43 11.66
CA MET A 272 -14.01 -17.86 10.31
C MET A 272 -15.35 -17.84 9.57
N ILE A 273 -16.20 -18.87 9.75
CA ILE A 273 -17.54 -18.91 9.17
C ILE A 273 -18.42 -17.85 9.80
N HIS A 274 -18.46 -17.78 11.13
CA HIS A 274 -19.25 -16.78 11.85
C HIS A 274 -18.87 -15.36 11.44
N THR A 275 -17.57 -15.06 11.41
CA THR A 275 -17.06 -13.76 10.97
C THR A 275 -17.41 -13.48 9.52
N ASN A 276 -17.31 -14.47 8.63
CA ASN A 276 -17.66 -14.28 7.23
C ASN A 276 -19.17 -14.04 7.02
N ASP A 277 -20.03 -14.70 7.79
CA ASP A 277 -21.48 -14.50 7.72
C ASP A 277 -21.86 -13.10 8.24
N LEU A 278 -21.28 -12.66 9.36
CA LEU A 278 -21.40 -11.29 9.85
C LEU A 278 -20.89 -10.25 8.83
N GLU A 279 -19.70 -10.46 8.25
CA GLU A 279 -19.15 -9.59 7.20
C GLU A 279 -20.10 -9.51 6.01
N ARG A 280 -20.71 -10.64 5.62
CA ARG A 280 -21.63 -10.71 4.49
C ARG A 280 -22.93 -9.97 4.79
N ASP A 281 -23.45 -10.09 6.02
CA ASP A 281 -24.68 -9.40 6.44
C ASP A 281 -24.47 -7.89 6.57
N ILE A 282 -23.34 -7.46 7.14
CA ILE A 282 -22.96 -6.04 7.22
C ILE A 282 -22.72 -5.47 5.80
N SER A 283 -22.09 -6.24 4.91
CA SER A 283 -21.74 -5.80 3.57
C SER A 283 -22.87 -6.00 2.54
N ALA A 284 -23.93 -6.73 2.87
CA ALA A 284 -25.04 -7.02 1.98
C ALA A 284 -25.71 -5.70 1.54
N GLY A 285 -25.91 -5.55 0.23
CA GLY A 285 -26.53 -4.35 -0.34
C GLY A 285 -25.63 -3.12 -0.43
N THR A 286 -24.33 -3.23 -0.10
CA THR A 286 -23.39 -2.09 -0.21
C THR A 286 -22.88 -1.90 -1.64
N SER A 287 -23.00 -0.68 -2.15
CA SER A 287 -22.53 -0.27 -3.48
C SER A 287 -21.39 0.74 -3.40
N TYR A 288 -20.63 0.93 -4.49
CA TYR A 288 -19.61 2.00 -4.57
C TYR A 288 -20.24 3.39 -4.45
N LEU A 289 -21.50 3.56 -4.84
CA LEU A 289 -22.22 4.83 -4.69
C LEU A 289 -22.43 5.20 -3.22
N ASP A 290 -22.46 4.22 -2.32
CA ASP A 290 -22.63 4.47 -0.89
C ASP A 290 -21.38 5.08 -0.27
N CYS A 291 -20.19 4.89 -0.86
CA CYS A 291 -18.96 5.58 -0.46
C CYS A 291 -19.04 7.10 -0.66
N PHE A 292 -19.96 7.58 -1.51
CA PHE A 292 -20.15 9.00 -1.81
C PHE A 292 -21.36 9.61 -1.09
N LYS A 293 -22.01 8.90 -0.17
CA LYS A 293 -23.19 9.39 0.55
C LYS A 293 -22.83 9.84 1.98
N SER A 294 -23.47 10.92 2.42
CA SER A 294 -23.49 11.40 3.82
C SER A 294 -22.10 11.42 4.51
N THR A 295 -21.94 10.66 5.58
CA THR A 295 -20.76 10.59 6.46
C THR A 295 -19.61 9.82 5.82
N ASP A 296 -19.92 8.81 5.00
CA ASP A 296 -18.96 8.01 4.24
C ASP A 296 -18.27 8.82 3.13
N LEU A 297 -18.91 9.88 2.60
CA LEU A 297 -18.29 10.80 1.62
C LEU A 297 -17.03 11.44 2.20
N ARG A 298 -17.11 11.96 3.43
CA ARG A 298 -15.97 12.61 4.10
C ARG A 298 -14.85 11.62 4.38
N ARG A 299 -15.19 10.39 4.76
CA ARG A 299 -14.23 9.31 5.01
C ARG A 299 -13.49 8.91 3.74
N THR A 300 -14.25 8.76 2.66
CA THR A 300 -13.72 8.44 1.34
C THR A 300 -12.85 9.56 0.77
N GLU A 301 -13.28 10.83 0.92
CA GLU A 301 -12.46 12.01 0.61
C GLU A 301 -11.11 11.94 1.33
N ILE A 302 -11.12 11.72 2.66
CA ILE A 302 -9.90 11.68 3.46
C ILE A 302 -8.97 10.57 3.00
N ALA A 303 -9.50 9.36 2.77
CA ALA A 303 -8.72 8.23 2.29
C ALA A 303 -8.08 8.53 0.92
N CYS A 304 -8.84 9.08 -0.02
CA CYS A 304 -8.37 9.37 -1.38
C CYS A 304 -7.30 10.46 -1.39
N VAL A 305 -7.52 11.58 -0.68
CA VAL A 305 -6.57 12.70 -0.65
C VAL A 305 -5.31 12.36 0.15
N ALA A 306 -5.40 11.54 1.22
CA ALA A 306 -4.23 11.07 1.94
C ALA A 306 -3.30 10.21 1.07
N PHE A 307 -3.89 9.35 0.22
CA PHE A 307 -3.12 8.58 -0.77
C PHE A 307 -2.54 9.47 -1.88
N LEU A 308 -3.36 10.35 -2.45
CA LEU A 308 -2.93 11.31 -3.46
C LEU A 308 -1.81 12.21 -2.95
N GLY A 309 -1.79 12.50 -1.64
CA GLY A 309 -0.77 13.27 -0.98
C GLY A 309 0.64 12.69 -1.08
N GLN A 310 0.77 11.37 -1.25
CA GLN A 310 2.07 10.74 -1.53
C GLN A 310 2.62 11.15 -2.90
N ILE A 311 1.76 11.53 -3.85
CA ILE A 311 2.17 12.00 -5.17
C ILE A 311 2.39 13.52 -5.15
N THR A 312 1.43 14.27 -4.60
CA THR A 312 1.46 15.74 -4.59
C THR A 312 2.58 16.31 -3.73
N CYS A 313 3.16 15.53 -2.80
CA CYS A 313 4.34 15.91 -2.05
C CYS A 313 5.64 15.94 -2.87
N GLY A 314 5.60 15.57 -4.17
CA GLY A 314 6.74 15.60 -5.08
C GLY A 314 7.50 14.28 -5.21
N ALA A 315 6.87 13.15 -4.90
CA ALA A 315 7.53 11.84 -4.97
C ALA A 315 8.14 11.55 -6.35
N GLN A 316 7.46 11.87 -7.45
CA GLN A 316 7.99 11.61 -8.79
C GLN A 316 9.29 12.38 -9.10
N PHE A 317 9.46 13.57 -8.50
CA PHE A 317 10.70 14.33 -8.60
C PHE A 317 11.83 13.64 -7.83
N ALA A 318 11.57 13.23 -6.58
CA ALA A 318 12.61 12.66 -5.73
C ALA A 318 13.01 11.22 -6.09
N TYR A 319 12.09 10.41 -6.61
CA TYR A 319 12.41 9.05 -7.09
C TYR A 319 13.10 9.04 -8.46
N SER A 320 13.06 10.16 -9.19
CA SER A 320 13.85 10.39 -10.41
C SER A 320 15.18 11.11 -10.15
N ALA A 321 15.68 11.04 -8.91
CA ALA A 321 16.84 11.80 -8.46
C ALA A 321 18.10 11.57 -9.31
N THR A 322 18.37 10.35 -9.78
CA THR A 322 19.51 10.06 -10.68
C THR A 322 19.48 10.87 -11.96
N TYR A 323 18.31 10.94 -12.60
CA TYR A 323 18.12 11.74 -13.80
C TYR A 323 18.28 13.23 -13.50
N PHE A 324 17.63 13.72 -12.43
CA PHE A 324 17.77 15.11 -11.99
C PHE A 324 19.23 15.49 -11.67
N PHE A 325 19.97 14.64 -10.96
CA PHE A 325 21.38 14.87 -10.60
C PHE A 325 22.27 14.97 -11.84
N GLN A 326 22.03 14.11 -12.83
CA GLN A 326 22.75 14.19 -14.12
C GLN A 326 22.37 15.46 -14.90
N GLN A 327 21.09 15.83 -14.95
CA GLN A 327 20.66 17.08 -15.60
C GLN A 327 21.16 18.33 -14.88
N ALA A 328 21.37 18.25 -13.56
CA ALA A 328 22.05 19.28 -12.79
C ALA A 328 23.56 19.33 -13.13
N GLY A 329 24.12 18.32 -13.79
CA GLY A 329 25.51 18.26 -14.25
C GLY A 329 26.45 17.49 -13.32
N LEU A 330 25.92 16.62 -12.45
CA LEU A 330 26.74 15.64 -11.72
C LEU A 330 27.13 14.49 -12.65
N SER A 331 28.29 13.88 -12.37
CA SER A 331 28.72 12.70 -13.11
C SER A 331 27.72 11.55 -12.92
N SER A 332 27.59 10.66 -13.91
CA SER A 332 26.71 9.48 -13.79
C SER A 332 27.10 8.62 -12.58
N ASN A 333 28.39 8.41 -12.33
CA ASN A 333 28.85 7.60 -11.19
C ASN A 333 28.45 8.21 -9.83
N ASP A 334 28.58 9.53 -9.67
CA ASP A 334 28.21 10.18 -8.41
C ASP A 334 26.70 10.23 -8.22
N SER A 335 25.94 10.46 -9.31
CA SER A 335 24.48 10.49 -9.29
C SER A 335 23.87 9.15 -8.83
N TYR A 336 24.40 8.03 -9.31
CA TYR A 336 23.93 6.70 -8.88
C TYR A 336 24.39 6.33 -7.46
N LYS A 337 25.59 6.74 -7.02
CA LYS A 337 26.01 6.58 -5.62
C LYS A 337 25.12 7.36 -4.66
N LEU A 338 24.75 8.58 -5.01
CA LEU A 338 23.83 9.41 -4.22
C LEU A 338 22.44 8.79 -4.13
N ASN A 339 21.92 8.22 -5.24
CA ASN A 339 20.65 7.49 -5.23
C ASN A 339 20.73 6.23 -4.35
N LEU A 340 21.78 5.42 -4.47
CA LEU A 340 21.99 4.25 -3.60
C LEU A 340 22.02 4.64 -2.12
N GLY A 341 22.77 5.68 -1.77
CA GLY A 341 22.82 6.22 -0.41
C GLY A 341 21.46 6.73 0.06
N GLY A 342 20.74 7.47 -0.78
CA GLY A 342 19.40 7.98 -0.48
C GLY A 342 18.39 6.87 -0.22
N THR A 343 18.39 5.83 -1.05
CA THR A 343 17.50 4.67 -0.89
C THR A 343 17.85 3.86 0.38
N GLY A 344 19.14 3.76 0.74
CA GLY A 344 19.55 3.17 2.01
C GLY A 344 19.05 3.95 3.23
N ILE A 345 19.09 5.28 3.16
CA ILE A 345 18.54 6.16 4.20
C ILE A 345 17.01 6.02 4.28
N ALA A 346 16.33 5.93 3.14
CA ALA A 346 14.88 5.71 3.05
C ALA A 346 14.45 4.40 3.72
N PHE A 347 15.22 3.33 3.53
CA PHE A 347 15.00 2.04 4.19
C PHE A 347 15.07 2.16 5.72
N VAL A 348 16.13 2.80 6.25
CA VAL A 348 16.25 3.05 7.69
C VAL A 348 15.13 3.97 8.21
N GLY A 349 14.77 4.99 7.44
CA GLY A 349 13.66 5.89 7.74
C GLY A 349 12.32 5.15 7.86
N THR A 350 12.07 4.18 7.01
CA THR A 350 10.84 3.37 7.05
C THR A 350 10.76 2.52 8.32
N ILE A 351 11.88 1.89 8.72
CA ILE A 351 11.95 1.13 9.98
C ILE A 351 11.72 2.06 11.17
N ALA A 352 12.35 3.24 11.16
CA ALA A 352 12.15 4.24 12.20
C ALA A 352 10.69 4.72 12.28
N SER A 353 10.00 4.84 11.14
CA SER A 353 8.59 5.25 11.08
C SER A 353 7.67 4.36 11.93
N TRP A 354 7.94 3.06 12.03
CA TRP A 354 7.16 2.14 12.87
C TRP A 354 7.15 2.57 14.34
N PHE A 355 8.30 3.02 14.86
CA PHE A 355 8.42 3.53 16.22
C PHE A 355 7.78 4.92 16.37
N LEU A 356 7.92 5.77 15.35
CA LEU A 356 7.30 7.09 15.33
C LEU A 356 5.77 7.01 15.32
N MET A 357 5.16 6.13 14.52
CA MET A 357 3.70 5.95 14.47
C MET A 357 3.10 5.46 15.78
N LYS A 358 3.88 4.76 16.62
CA LYS A 358 3.45 4.37 17.97
C LYS A 358 3.48 5.58 18.93
N ARG A 359 4.50 6.42 18.83
CA ARG A 359 4.70 7.55 19.75
C ARG A 359 3.89 8.78 19.37
N PHE A 360 3.83 9.12 18.10
CA PHE A 360 3.13 10.30 17.56
C PHE A 360 1.82 9.92 16.86
N GLY A 361 0.89 10.87 16.79
CA GLY A 361 -0.39 10.68 16.11
C GLY A 361 -0.27 10.72 14.59
N ARG A 362 -1.24 10.14 13.88
CA ARG A 362 -1.23 10.02 12.40
C ARG A 362 -1.33 11.41 11.77
N ARG A 363 -2.21 12.26 12.31
CA ARG A 363 -2.40 13.63 11.83
C ARG A 363 -1.13 14.45 12.01
N THR A 364 -0.49 14.34 13.18
CA THR A 364 0.75 15.08 13.46
C THR A 364 1.86 14.68 12.50
N LEU A 365 2.11 13.37 12.32
CA LEU A 365 3.15 12.89 11.42
C LEU A 365 2.90 13.30 9.97
N TYR A 366 1.65 13.22 9.50
CA TYR A 366 1.31 13.59 8.14
C TYR A 366 1.50 15.11 7.90
N LEU A 367 1.08 15.96 8.84
CA LEU A 367 1.24 17.41 8.73
C LEU A 367 2.70 17.87 8.82
N THR A 368 3.46 17.35 9.79
CA THR A 368 4.88 17.70 9.93
C THR A 368 5.70 17.16 8.76
N GLY A 369 5.37 15.97 8.29
CA GLY A 369 5.96 15.37 7.09
C GLY A 369 5.72 16.20 5.84
N MET A 370 4.44 16.50 5.55
CA MET A 370 4.07 17.31 4.38
C MET A 370 4.65 18.73 4.46
N GLY A 371 4.65 19.35 5.64
CA GLY A 371 5.29 20.65 5.86
C GLY A 371 6.79 20.64 5.60
N GLY A 372 7.50 19.63 6.13
CA GLY A 372 8.93 19.45 5.88
C GLY A 372 9.25 19.22 4.40
N MET A 373 8.49 18.37 3.72
CA MET A 373 8.66 18.13 2.28
C MET A 373 8.40 19.38 1.44
N CYS A 374 7.37 20.16 1.77
CA CYS A 374 7.11 21.45 1.10
C CYS A 374 8.29 22.42 1.29
N LEU A 375 8.84 22.50 2.51
CA LEU A 375 10.01 23.33 2.79
C LEU A 375 11.22 22.90 1.94
N TRP A 376 11.51 21.60 1.87
CA TRP A 376 12.63 21.10 1.06
C TRP A 376 12.44 21.37 -0.43
N LEU A 377 11.24 21.14 -0.97
CA LEU A 377 10.93 21.43 -2.38
C LEU A 377 11.04 22.92 -2.72
N PHE A 378 10.59 23.79 -1.82
CA PHE A 378 10.71 25.23 -1.99
C PHE A 378 12.17 25.69 -2.03
N ILE A 379 13.01 25.14 -1.13
CA ILE A 379 14.46 25.44 -1.11
C ILE A 379 15.14 24.90 -2.37
N ILE A 380 14.85 23.67 -2.79
CA ILE A 380 15.41 23.08 -4.02
C ILE A 380 15.05 23.93 -5.24
N GLY A 381 13.79 24.36 -5.35
CA GLY A 381 13.32 25.25 -6.42
C GLY A 381 14.02 26.62 -6.40
N GLY A 382 14.18 27.22 -5.22
CA GLY A 382 14.86 28.51 -5.05
C GLY A 382 16.35 28.44 -5.42
N LEU A 383 17.02 27.37 -4.99
CA LEU A 383 18.41 27.10 -5.36
C LEU A 383 18.58 26.90 -6.87
N ALA A 384 17.55 26.42 -7.57
CA ALA A 384 17.60 26.22 -9.02
C ALA A 384 17.60 27.52 -9.84
N ILE A 385 17.43 28.68 -9.19
CA ILE A 385 17.52 29.99 -9.85
C ILE A 385 18.99 30.38 -10.05
N ASP A 386 19.89 29.98 -9.14
CA ASP A 386 21.33 30.23 -9.27
C ASP A 386 21.98 29.12 -10.13
N THR A 387 22.31 29.47 -11.37
CA THR A 387 22.97 28.57 -12.33
C THR A 387 24.48 28.74 -12.39
N ILE A 388 25.06 29.67 -11.61
CA ILE A 388 26.47 30.05 -11.71
C ILE A 388 27.32 29.19 -10.77
N ASN A 389 26.81 28.90 -9.57
CA ASN A 389 27.59 28.26 -8.52
C ASN A 389 27.52 26.72 -8.57
N GLN A 390 28.64 26.06 -8.85
CA GLN A 390 28.71 24.59 -8.96
C GLN A 390 28.38 23.86 -7.65
N SER A 391 28.57 24.50 -6.50
CA SER A 391 28.26 23.92 -5.18
C SER A 391 26.76 23.72 -4.97
N VAL A 392 25.91 24.49 -5.67
CA VAL A 392 24.45 24.44 -5.54
C VAL A 392 23.90 23.06 -5.93
N LYS A 393 24.52 22.40 -6.92
CA LYS A 393 24.12 21.08 -7.41
C LYS A 393 24.25 20.00 -6.33
N TRP A 394 25.32 20.06 -5.54
CA TRP A 394 25.54 19.15 -4.40
C TRP A 394 24.55 19.41 -3.27
N VAL A 395 24.26 20.69 -2.98
CA VAL A 395 23.27 21.06 -1.96
C VAL A 395 21.87 20.60 -2.35
N GLN A 396 21.45 20.82 -3.61
CA GLN A 396 20.18 20.32 -4.13
C GLN A 396 20.07 18.80 -4.03
N SER A 397 21.17 18.09 -4.31
CA SER A 397 21.20 16.63 -4.23
C SER A 397 21.06 16.12 -2.79
N ALA A 398 21.75 16.75 -1.83
CA ALA A 398 21.61 16.45 -0.42
C ALA A 398 20.19 16.73 0.10
N LEU A 399 19.57 17.83 -0.34
CA LEU A 399 18.20 18.17 0.02
C LEU A 399 17.18 17.17 -0.56
N CYS A 400 17.41 16.62 -1.75
CA CYS A 400 16.56 15.54 -2.29
C CYS A 400 16.62 14.28 -1.42
N ILE A 401 17.80 13.94 -0.89
CA ILE A 401 17.97 12.81 0.03
C ILE A 401 17.27 13.08 1.37
N ILE A 402 17.37 14.30 1.90
CA ILE A 402 16.67 14.71 3.13
C ILE A 402 15.14 14.71 2.92
N TRP A 403 14.68 15.12 1.74
CA TRP A 403 13.28 15.00 1.34
C TRP A 403 12.85 13.53 1.38
N LEU A 404 13.65 12.62 0.81
CA LEU A 404 13.34 11.19 0.76
C LEU A 404 13.27 10.57 2.16
N LEU A 405 14.21 10.93 3.04
CA LEU A 405 14.18 10.54 4.45
C LEU A 405 12.90 11.04 5.15
N THR A 406 12.54 12.31 4.92
CA THR A 406 11.33 12.91 5.50
C THR A 406 10.08 12.16 5.03
N PHE A 407 9.99 11.85 3.74
CA PHE A 407 8.90 11.08 3.14
C PHE A 407 8.79 9.67 3.78
N SER A 408 9.89 8.92 3.83
CA SER A 408 9.91 7.55 4.39
C SER A 408 9.63 7.50 5.89
N LEU A 409 9.96 8.54 6.65
CA LEU A 409 9.63 8.64 8.07
C LEU A 409 8.15 8.94 8.33
N THR A 410 7.48 9.63 7.40
CA THR A 410 6.17 10.25 7.63
C THR A 410 5.12 9.80 6.61
N VAL A 411 4.95 10.56 5.52
CA VAL A 411 3.84 10.45 4.58
C VAL A 411 3.82 9.12 3.84
N GLY A 412 4.98 8.51 3.56
CA GLY A 412 5.05 7.18 2.94
C GLY A 412 4.28 6.14 3.75
N PRO A 413 4.73 5.75 4.95
CA PRO A 413 4.03 4.75 5.77
C PRO A 413 2.64 5.21 6.26
N VAL A 414 2.50 6.47 6.67
CA VAL A 414 1.24 6.99 7.21
C VAL A 414 0.16 7.06 6.13
N GLY A 415 0.54 7.31 4.87
CA GLY A 415 -0.38 7.31 3.73
C GLY A 415 -1.05 5.96 3.47
N TRP A 416 -0.43 4.84 3.87
CA TRP A 416 -1.04 3.51 3.83
C TRP A 416 -1.93 3.21 5.03
N ALA A 417 -1.59 3.76 6.20
CA ALA A 417 -2.34 3.55 7.44
C ALA A 417 -3.67 4.33 7.48
N ILE A 418 -3.68 5.59 7.06
CA ILE A 418 -4.87 6.46 7.14
C ILE A 418 -6.09 5.86 6.42
N PRO A 419 -6.01 5.40 5.16
CA PRO A 419 -7.17 4.87 4.44
C PRO A 419 -7.79 3.65 5.11
N ALA A 420 -6.96 2.79 5.71
CA ALA A 420 -7.43 1.63 6.46
C ALA A 420 -8.18 2.05 7.74
N GLU A 421 -7.68 3.05 8.46
CA GLU A 421 -8.28 3.57 9.69
C GLU A 421 -9.54 4.44 9.43
N MET A 422 -9.64 5.12 8.28
CA MET A 422 -10.76 6.02 7.95
C MET A 422 -11.98 5.32 7.35
N SER A 423 -11.79 4.12 6.85
CA SER A 423 -12.85 3.37 6.18
C SER A 423 -13.83 2.76 7.19
N SER A 424 -15.14 2.91 6.95
CA SER A 424 -16.16 2.24 7.77
C SER A 424 -16.04 0.74 7.62
N THR A 425 -16.37 0.00 8.67
CA THR A 425 -16.39 -1.47 8.66
C THR A 425 -17.20 -2.01 7.47
N ARG A 426 -18.34 -1.38 7.19
CA ARG A 426 -19.24 -1.71 6.06
C ARG A 426 -18.68 -1.45 4.66
N LEU A 427 -17.91 -0.37 4.47
CA LEU A 427 -17.40 0.04 3.14
C LEU A 427 -15.89 -0.10 2.99
N ARG A 428 -15.21 -0.74 3.95
CA ARG A 428 -13.75 -0.83 4.07
C ARG A 428 -13.04 -1.11 2.76
N SER A 429 -13.35 -2.25 2.15
CA SER A 429 -12.71 -2.69 0.91
C SER A 429 -12.96 -1.69 -0.23
N LYS A 430 -14.19 -1.18 -0.38
CA LYS A 430 -14.56 -0.25 -1.46
C LYS A 430 -13.86 1.11 -1.33
N THR A 431 -13.80 1.66 -0.11
CA THR A 431 -13.10 2.93 0.16
C THR A 431 -11.59 2.81 -0.11
N ILE A 432 -10.96 1.71 0.32
CA ILE A 432 -9.52 1.47 0.08
C ILE A 432 -9.24 1.35 -1.42
N VAL A 433 -10.08 0.63 -2.18
CA VAL A 433 -9.94 0.50 -3.65
C VAL A 433 -10.05 1.86 -4.33
N LEU A 434 -11.03 2.68 -3.97
CA LEU A 434 -11.19 4.01 -4.55
C LEU A 434 -10.01 4.93 -4.23
N ALA A 435 -9.48 4.84 -3.01
CA ALA A 435 -8.32 5.60 -2.59
C ALA A 435 -7.04 5.16 -3.33
N ARG A 436 -6.85 3.86 -3.54
CA ARG A 436 -5.75 3.29 -4.35
C ARG A 436 -5.85 3.70 -5.83
N ASN A 437 -7.05 3.68 -6.42
CA ASN A 437 -7.25 4.15 -7.78
C ASN A 437 -6.94 5.65 -7.93
N THR A 438 -7.31 6.46 -6.93
CA THR A 438 -6.95 7.89 -6.91
C THR A 438 -5.43 8.09 -6.91
N TYR A 439 -4.71 7.29 -6.13
CA TYR A 439 -3.25 7.27 -6.15
C TYR A 439 -2.68 6.92 -7.55
N TYR A 440 -3.17 5.84 -8.18
CA TYR A 440 -2.70 5.45 -9.51
C TYR A 440 -2.98 6.51 -10.58
N LEU A 441 -4.16 7.14 -10.55
CA LEU A 441 -4.49 8.23 -11.46
C LEU A 441 -3.56 9.44 -11.25
N GLY A 442 -3.32 9.82 -10.00
CA GLY A 442 -2.34 10.87 -9.67
C GLY A 442 -0.93 10.52 -10.15
N GLN A 443 -0.52 9.27 -9.98
CA GLN A 443 0.78 8.77 -10.42
C GLN A 443 0.91 8.77 -11.95
N ILE A 444 -0.11 8.38 -12.70
CA ILE A 444 -0.12 8.46 -14.17
C ILE A 444 0.10 9.91 -14.62
N VAL A 445 -0.67 10.86 -14.07
CA VAL A 445 -0.53 12.29 -14.41
C VAL A 445 0.87 12.79 -14.07
N ALA A 446 1.37 12.44 -12.88
CA ALA A 446 2.71 12.83 -12.44
C ALA A 446 3.82 12.22 -13.33
N ASN A 447 3.68 10.96 -13.76
CA ASN A 447 4.63 10.26 -14.63
C ASN A 447 4.58 10.77 -16.07
N VAL A 448 3.49 11.40 -16.49
CA VAL A 448 3.45 12.14 -17.76
C VAL A 448 4.14 13.47 -17.62
N ILE A 449 3.82 14.25 -16.59
CA ILE A 449 4.31 15.63 -16.46
C ILE A 449 5.80 15.69 -16.06
N GLN A 450 6.25 14.82 -15.15
CA GLN A 450 7.59 14.88 -14.58
C GLN A 450 8.72 14.72 -15.61
N PRO A 451 8.67 13.75 -16.56
CA PRO A 451 9.69 13.65 -17.60
C PRO A 451 9.77 14.90 -18.49
N TYR A 452 8.63 15.50 -18.86
CA TYR A 452 8.62 16.73 -19.67
C TYR A 452 9.26 17.90 -18.93
N MET A 453 9.04 18.01 -17.61
CA MET A 453 9.69 19.02 -16.76
C MET A 453 11.20 18.83 -16.63
N MET A 454 11.68 17.58 -16.66
CA MET A 454 13.11 17.27 -16.49
C MET A 454 13.90 17.19 -17.80
N ASN A 455 13.23 16.88 -18.91
CA ASN A 455 13.89 16.65 -20.19
C ASN A 455 14.34 17.98 -20.84
N PRO A 456 15.63 18.11 -21.21
CA PRO A 456 16.17 19.29 -21.90
C PRO A 456 15.50 19.61 -23.25
N GLU A 457 15.05 18.59 -23.99
CA GLU A 457 14.39 18.77 -25.30
C GLU A 457 12.93 19.25 -25.18
N ALA A 458 12.36 19.26 -23.97
CA ALA A 458 10.97 19.61 -23.72
C ALA A 458 10.85 20.92 -22.92
N TRP A 459 10.56 20.86 -21.62
CA TRP A 459 10.35 22.06 -20.81
C TRP A 459 11.61 22.51 -20.07
N ASP A 460 12.58 21.61 -19.84
CA ASP A 460 13.87 21.88 -19.18
C ASP A 460 13.77 22.69 -17.86
N TRP A 461 12.79 22.39 -17.02
CA TRP A 461 12.62 23.09 -15.74
C TRP A 461 13.67 22.72 -14.70
N LYS A 462 14.34 21.56 -14.85
CA LYS A 462 15.34 21.03 -13.91
C LYS A 462 14.86 21.21 -12.46
N GLY A 463 15.66 21.87 -11.61
CA GLY A 463 15.33 22.06 -10.20
C GLY A 463 14.10 22.94 -9.93
N LYS A 464 13.69 23.79 -10.89
CA LYS A 464 12.49 24.64 -10.74
C LYS A 464 11.19 23.83 -10.63
N THR A 465 11.23 22.56 -11.03
CA THR A 465 10.16 21.57 -10.81
C THR A 465 9.79 21.42 -9.34
N GLY A 466 10.72 21.72 -8.42
CA GLY A 466 10.44 21.82 -6.99
C GLY A 466 9.33 22.81 -6.66
N PHE A 467 9.21 23.95 -7.37
CA PHE A 467 8.14 24.92 -7.14
C PHE A 467 6.76 24.41 -7.56
N PHE A 468 6.70 23.65 -8.65
CA PHE A 468 5.45 23.04 -9.12
C PHE A 468 4.90 22.06 -8.07
N TRP A 469 5.74 21.13 -7.62
CA TRP A 469 5.36 20.16 -6.60
C TRP A 469 5.14 20.79 -5.23
N PHE A 470 5.87 21.85 -4.89
CA PHE A 470 5.60 22.65 -3.70
C PHE A 470 4.16 23.20 -3.72
N GLY A 471 3.68 23.72 -4.85
CA GLY A 471 2.31 24.23 -4.96
C GLY A 471 1.26 23.17 -4.61
N PHE A 472 1.34 21.99 -5.22
CA PHE A 472 0.42 20.88 -4.95
C PHE A 472 0.59 20.27 -3.55
N GLY A 473 1.83 20.14 -3.08
CA GLY A 473 2.15 19.69 -1.72
C GLY A 473 1.58 20.64 -0.67
N PHE A 474 1.69 21.97 -0.90
CA PHE A 474 1.17 22.99 -0.01
C PHE A 474 -0.36 22.98 0.02
N LEU A 475 -1.04 22.83 -1.12
CA LEU A 475 -2.49 22.66 -1.17
C LEU A 475 -2.93 21.42 -0.38
N THR A 476 -2.19 20.32 -0.49
CA THR A 476 -2.45 19.09 0.26
C THR A 476 -2.18 19.27 1.76
N LEU A 477 -1.16 20.04 2.13
CA LEU A 477 -0.88 20.41 3.52
C LEU A 477 -2.02 21.24 4.13
N VAL A 478 -2.50 22.26 3.39
CA VAL A 478 -3.64 23.08 3.80
C VAL A 478 -4.87 22.20 3.96
N TRP A 479 -5.18 21.35 2.98
CA TRP A 479 -6.30 20.41 3.10
C TRP A 479 -6.15 19.52 4.33
N ALA A 480 -4.99 18.89 4.53
CA ALA A 480 -4.74 18.01 5.67
C ALA A 480 -4.91 18.77 7.00
N PHE A 481 -4.53 20.05 7.04
CA PHE A 481 -4.68 20.88 8.24
C PHE A 481 -6.16 21.12 8.60
N PHE A 482 -7.08 21.18 7.64
CA PHE A 482 -8.51 21.36 7.92
C PHE A 482 -9.29 20.03 8.01
N ARG A 483 -8.95 19.03 7.20
CA ARG A 483 -9.81 17.86 6.94
C ARG A 483 -9.32 16.52 7.49
N LEU A 484 -8.03 16.34 7.79
CA LEU A 484 -7.47 15.06 8.28
C LEU A 484 -7.62 14.87 9.81
N PRO A 485 -8.43 13.94 10.35
CA PRO A 485 -8.59 13.75 11.79
C PRO A 485 -7.41 13.00 12.43
N GLU A 486 -7.33 13.06 13.75
CA GLU A 486 -6.41 12.21 14.53
C GLU A 486 -7.10 10.90 14.90
N THR A 487 -6.47 9.78 14.54
CA THR A 487 -6.99 8.41 14.70
C THR A 487 -6.29 7.62 15.79
N LYS A 488 -5.19 8.13 16.34
CA LYS A 488 -4.37 7.39 17.30
C LYS A 488 -5.19 6.95 18.52
N GLY A 489 -5.16 5.64 18.79
CA GLY A 489 -5.72 5.04 20.00
C GLY A 489 -7.24 4.94 20.00
N ARG A 490 -7.88 4.99 18.81
CA ARG A 490 -9.33 4.84 18.65
C ARG A 490 -9.70 3.51 18.04
N SER A 491 -10.81 2.94 18.49
CA SER A 491 -11.40 1.76 17.85
C SER A 491 -12.13 2.14 16.57
N TYR A 492 -12.38 1.15 15.69
CA TYR A 492 -13.17 1.40 14.48
C TYR A 492 -14.60 1.84 14.80
N GLU A 493 -15.20 1.27 15.85
CA GLU A 493 -16.54 1.62 16.33
C GLU A 493 -16.61 3.06 16.86
N GLU A 494 -15.60 3.47 17.64
CA GLU A 494 -15.49 4.86 18.11
C GLU A 494 -15.39 5.84 16.94
N LEU A 495 -14.57 5.52 15.93
CA LEU A 495 -14.46 6.34 14.73
C LEU A 495 -15.80 6.40 13.98
N ASP A 496 -16.53 5.28 13.85
CA ASP A 496 -17.87 5.22 13.26
C ASP A 496 -18.82 6.22 13.93
N LEU A 497 -18.91 6.20 15.26
CA LEU A 497 -19.71 7.14 16.04
C LEU A 497 -19.27 8.61 15.87
N MET A 498 -17.96 8.89 15.84
CA MET A 498 -17.43 10.26 15.68
C MET A 498 -17.76 10.87 14.31
N PHE A 499 -17.73 10.05 13.26
CA PHE A 499 -18.07 10.49 11.92
C PHE A 499 -19.58 10.62 11.73
N GLU A 500 -20.38 9.74 12.35
CA GLU A 500 -21.84 9.86 12.42
C GLU A 500 -22.28 11.14 13.14
N ALA A 501 -21.63 11.46 14.26
CA ALA A 501 -21.82 12.71 15.01
C ALA A 501 -21.28 13.96 14.27
N ARG A 502 -20.72 13.80 13.06
CA ARG A 502 -20.19 14.88 12.20
C ARG A 502 -19.23 15.84 12.91
N LEU A 503 -18.43 15.33 13.85
CA LEU A 503 -17.53 16.15 14.64
C LEU A 503 -16.52 16.90 13.78
N ALA A 504 -16.16 18.11 14.22
CA ALA A 504 -15.10 18.88 13.58
C ALA A 504 -13.76 18.15 13.72
N THR A 505 -13.06 17.97 12.60
CA THR A 505 -11.79 17.22 12.48
C THR A 505 -10.77 17.56 13.58
N ARG A 506 -10.71 18.83 13.95
CA ARG A 506 -9.72 19.38 14.91
C ARG A 506 -10.01 19.02 16.35
N LYS A 507 -11.26 18.72 16.67
CA LYS A 507 -11.68 18.37 18.02
C LYS A 507 -11.62 16.86 18.30
N PHE A 508 -11.30 16.02 17.32
CA PHE A 508 -11.23 14.55 17.49
C PHE A 508 -10.37 14.11 18.70
N LYS A 509 -9.31 14.87 19.01
CA LYS A 509 -8.45 14.59 20.17
C LYS A 509 -9.14 14.86 21.51
N LYS A 510 -10.12 15.76 21.55
CA LYS A 510 -10.82 16.22 22.76
C LYS A 510 -12.07 15.42 23.10
N TYR A 511 -12.60 14.59 22.20
CA TYR A 511 -13.81 13.83 22.50
C TYR A 511 -13.49 12.46 23.10
N HIS A 512 -14.14 12.10 24.20
CA HIS A 512 -14.21 10.70 24.66
C HIS A 512 -15.45 10.06 24.07
N VAL A 513 -15.30 8.84 23.59
CA VAL A 513 -16.38 8.11 22.91
C VAL A 513 -16.49 6.77 23.59
N ASP A 514 -17.63 6.51 24.20
CA ASP A 514 -17.96 5.20 24.75
C ASP A 514 -18.95 4.53 23.79
N ALA A 515 -18.47 3.54 23.05
CA ALA A 515 -19.27 2.83 22.07
C ALA A 515 -20.37 1.95 22.71
N TYR A 516 -20.23 1.64 24.01
CA TYR A 516 -21.08 0.71 24.74
C TYR A 516 -22.09 1.40 25.67
N ASP A 517 -22.06 2.73 25.77
CA ASP A 517 -23.03 3.48 26.58
C ASP A 517 -24.46 3.27 26.02
N SER A 518 -25.39 2.91 26.91
CA SER A 518 -26.80 2.65 26.58
C SER A 518 -27.51 3.91 26.09
N ASN A 519 -27.01 5.10 26.45
CA ASN A 519 -27.62 6.36 26.08
C ASN A 519 -26.92 6.98 24.85
N ARG A 520 -27.60 6.98 23.69
CA ARG A 520 -27.06 7.42 22.39
C ARG A 520 -26.47 8.84 22.39
N GLU A 521 -27.00 9.72 23.24
CA GLU A 521 -26.56 11.11 23.39
C GLU A 521 -25.28 11.25 24.24
N ASN A 522 -25.01 10.29 25.14
CA ASN A 522 -23.80 10.29 25.98
C ASN A 522 -22.61 9.58 25.34
N ARG A 523 -22.81 8.88 24.22
CA ARG A 523 -21.74 8.14 23.52
C ARG A 523 -20.60 9.02 23.02
N VAL A 524 -20.80 10.33 22.90
CA VAL A 524 -19.78 11.28 22.40
C VAL A 524 -19.77 12.52 23.30
N GLN A 525 -18.78 12.62 24.19
CA GLN A 525 -18.64 13.76 25.12
C GLN A 525 -17.34 14.55 24.87
N GLU A 526 -17.42 15.87 24.89
CA GLU A 526 -16.23 16.75 24.83
C GLU A 526 -15.54 16.73 26.20
N VAL A 527 -14.26 16.36 26.23
CA VAL A 527 -13.38 16.35 27.41
C VAL A 527 -12.55 17.63 27.48
#